data_AF-A0A6V8CWS7-F1
#
_entry.id   AF-A0A6V8CWS7-F1
#
_cell.length_a   1.000
_cell.length_b   1.000
_cell.length_c   1.000
_cell.angle_alpha   90.00
_cell.angle_beta   90.00
_cell.angle_gamma   90.00
#
_symmetry.space_group_name_H-M   'P 1'
#
loop_
_entity.id
_entity.type
_entity.pdbx_description
1 polymer ?
#
loop_
_entity_poly.entity_id
_entity_poly.type
_entity_poly.pdbx_seq_one_letter_code
_entity_poly.pdbx_strand_id
1 'polypeptide(L)'
;AVAPAPPAPLPTPTLTPDPVAPEPQPTLSSNDRIDLRSLREGSDDTVQNHDQMYGHIDRIASGQVGTLLDRFSNRFGSDLDREIIVLRKKEQQAMREVNPTVELISGGQSEVADIEDQMDDAEDLKAAIEDAIRPLKKRFDRAKKERDTSLIRKIQPRLKALVEERKIVIEVIDGERDFVDITSLIDEYLGEIPPEDEDEDEHVMEDVSEEPASAGEDDSGDEDFRAFTDLANELLGLMPEDFQKEFISGPDIEFFSTVFNDPAATSEDDRRGFVEMINRELGSAPDAVTDRLVQDIELAKRIKIRYG
;
A
#
# COMPACT_ATOMS: atom_id res chain seq x y z
N ALA A 1 -2.48 -0.92 83.90
CA ALA A 1 -3.18 -2.03 83.24
C ALA A 1 -4.46 -1.48 82.65
N VAL A 2 -4.45 -1.22 81.33
CA VAL A 2 -5.59 -0.67 80.60
C VAL A 2 -6.11 -1.80 79.73
N ALA A 3 -7.35 -2.22 80.00
CA ALA A 3 -8.02 -3.29 79.27
C ALA A 3 -8.33 -2.84 77.83
N PRO A 4 -8.21 -3.73 76.82
CA PRO A 4 -8.51 -3.38 75.43
C PRO A 4 -10.02 -3.29 75.19
N ALA A 5 -10.41 -2.27 74.44
CA ALA A 5 -11.78 -2.01 74.00
C ALA A 5 -12.30 -3.11 73.03
N PRO A 6 -13.61 -3.37 73.00
CA PRO A 6 -14.20 -4.44 72.18
C PRO A 6 -14.13 -4.13 70.67
N PRO A 7 -14.09 -5.17 69.80
CA PRO A 7 -13.96 -5.00 68.36
C PRO A 7 -15.27 -4.48 67.72
N ALA A 8 -15.11 -3.58 66.74
CA ALA A 8 -16.19 -3.05 65.92
C ALA A 8 -16.81 -4.13 65.01
N PRO A 9 -18.12 -4.05 64.71
CA PRO A 9 -18.82 -5.04 63.87
C PRO A 9 -18.35 -4.96 62.41
N LEU A 10 -18.16 -6.14 61.80
CA LEU A 10 -17.79 -6.31 60.40
C LEU A 10 -18.90 -5.82 59.45
N PRO A 11 -18.55 -5.20 58.30
CA PRO A 11 -19.51 -4.86 57.26
C PRO A 11 -20.00 -6.11 56.52
N THR A 12 -21.32 -6.20 56.35
CA THR A 12 -22.02 -7.24 55.58
C THR A 12 -21.69 -7.16 54.09
N PRO A 13 -21.63 -8.31 53.37
CA PRO A 13 -21.43 -8.34 51.93
C PRO A 13 -22.72 -7.94 51.19
N THR A 14 -22.67 -6.82 50.47
CA THR A 14 -23.75 -6.38 49.57
C THR A 14 -23.75 -7.24 48.31
N LEU A 15 -24.85 -7.94 48.07
CA LEU A 15 -25.13 -8.69 46.85
C LEU A 15 -25.15 -7.77 45.62
N THR A 16 -24.49 -8.22 44.56
CA THR A 16 -24.62 -7.77 43.18
C THR A 16 -26.05 -8.00 42.65
N PRO A 17 -26.64 -7.06 41.89
CA PRO A 17 -27.83 -7.32 41.10
C PRO A 17 -27.49 -7.72 39.65
N ASP A 18 -27.90 -8.93 39.25
CA ASP A 18 -28.23 -9.31 37.85
C ASP A 18 -29.77 -9.24 37.68
N PRO A 19 -30.33 -9.43 36.47
CA PRO A 19 -30.51 -8.48 35.38
C PRO A 19 -31.98 -7.98 35.29
N VAL A 20 -32.18 -6.73 34.87
CA VAL A 20 -33.52 -6.13 34.70
C VAL A 20 -34.22 -6.73 33.47
N ALA A 21 -35.37 -7.38 33.71
CA ALA A 21 -36.34 -7.79 32.71
C ALA A 21 -37.05 -6.57 32.08
N PRO A 22 -37.54 -6.66 30.82
CA PRO A 22 -38.04 -5.49 30.08
C PRO A 22 -39.37 -4.98 30.62
N GLU A 23 -39.46 -3.66 30.75
CA GLU A 23 -40.64 -2.89 31.15
C GLU A 23 -41.71 -2.87 30.03
N PRO A 24 -43.02 -2.89 30.34
CA PRO A 24 -44.09 -3.07 29.36
C PRO A 24 -44.32 -1.84 28.46
N GLN A 25 -44.61 -2.09 27.19
CA GLN A 25 -44.97 -1.09 26.18
C GLN A 25 -46.28 -0.35 26.52
N PRO A 26 -46.42 0.94 26.14
CA PRO A 26 -47.67 1.69 26.30
C PRO A 26 -48.74 1.15 25.35
N THR A 27 -49.88 0.74 25.90
CA THR A 27 -51.07 0.38 25.10
C THR A 27 -51.71 1.63 24.52
N LEU A 28 -51.73 1.75 23.19
CA LEU A 28 -52.47 2.80 22.49
C LEU A 28 -53.98 2.59 22.63
N SER A 29 -54.65 3.53 23.31
CA SER A 29 -56.11 3.62 23.41
C SER A 29 -56.72 3.96 22.04
N SER A 30 -57.72 3.20 21.63
CA SER A 30 -58.17 3.07 20.23
C SER A 30 -59.17 4.13 19.76
N ASN A 31 -59.19 5.35 20.30
CA ASN A 31 -60.29 6.29 20.04
C ASN A 31 -59.93 7.75 19.72
N ASP A 32 -58.69 8.08 19.37
CA ASP A 32 -58.42 9.35 18.68
C ASP A 32 -58.07 9.10 17.21
N ARG A 33 -58.93 9.62 16.32
CA ARG A 33 -58.70 9.69 14.88
C ARG A 33 -57.41 10.48 14.65
N ILE A 34 -56.31 9.76 14.43
CA ILE A 34 -55.06 10.33 13.94
C ILE A 34 -55.36 10.91 12.55
N ASP A 35 -55.28 12.23 12.42
CA ASP A 35 -55.47 12.93 11.16
C ASP A 35 -54.23 12.64 10.29
N LEU A 36 -54.28 11.56 9.51
CA LEU A 36 -53.17 11.04 8.70
C LEU A 36 -52.62 12.04 7.67
N ARG A 37 -53.30 13.18 7.47
CA ARG A 37 -52.88 14.25 6.57
C ARG A 37 -51.77 15.12 7.17
N SER A 38 -51.78 15.35 8.49
CA SER A 38 -50.76 16.16 9.18
C SER A 38 -49.45 15.40 9.44
N LEU A 39 -49.49 14.06 9.47
CA LEU A 39 -48.29 13.22 9.51
C LEU A 39 -47.55 13.18 8.16
N ARG A 40 -48.23 13.49 7.04
CA ARG A 40 -47.61 13.51 5.71
C ARG A 40 -46.99 14.86 5.33
N GLU A 41 -47.42 15.95 5.95
CA GLU A 41 -46.91 17.30 5.69
C GLU A 41 -45.59 17.62 6.43
N GLY A 42 -45.21 16.84 7.44
CA GLY A 42 -43.97 17.06 8.22
C GLY A 42 -42.77 16.19 7.83
N SER A 43 -42.89 15.36 6.79
CA SER A 43 -41.87 14.36 6.44
C SER A 43 -41.53 14.41 4.95
N ASP A 44 -40.92 15.52 4.54
CA ASP A 44 -40.30 15.69 3.21
C ASP A 44 -39.07 14.78 3.02
N ASP A 45 -38.51 14.26 4.12
CA ASP A 45 -37.34 13.38 4.17
C ASP A 45 -37.66 11.93 3.75
N THR A 46 -38.92 11.49 3.91
CA THR A 46 -39.36 10.14 3.54
C THR A 46 -39.55 9.98 2.03
N VAL A 47 -39.81 11.07 1.32
CA VAL A 47 -40.05 11.06 -0.13
C VAL A 47 -38.73 10.85 -0.88
N GLN A 48 -37.64 11.46 -0.41
CA GLN A 48 -36.30 11.25 -0.98
C GLN A 48 -35.81 9.81 -0.78
N ASN A 49 -36.05 9.22 0.40
CA ASN A 49 -35.73 7.82 0.67
C ASN A 49 -36.56 6.85 -0.18
N HIS A 50 -37.84 7.15 -0.42
CA HIS A 50 -38.71 6.29 -1.22
C HIS A 50 -38.35 6.35 -2.71
N ASP A 51 -38.08 7.53 -3.28
CA ASP A 51 -37.64 7.64 -4.68
C ASP A 51 -36.30 6.92 -4.94
N GLN A 52 -35.41 6.94 -3.95
CA GLN A 52 -34.15 6.18 -3.97
C GLN A 52 -34.37 4.66 -3.93
N MET A 53 -35.27 4.18 -3.06
CA MET A 53 -35.61 2.76 -2.92
C MET A 53 -36.30 2.21 -4.18
N TYR A 54 -37.29 2.94 -4.73
CA TYR A 54 -38.05 2.49 -5.89
C TYR A 54 -37.26 2.63 -7.19
N GLY A 55 -36.42 3.65 -7.33
CA GLY A 55 -35.50 3.77 -8.47
C GLY A 55 -34.45 2.65 -8.50
N HIS A 56 -34.02 2.12 -7.34
CA HIS A 56 -33.11 0.97 -7.29
C HIS A 56 -33.82 -0.33 -7.70
N ILE A 57 -35.07 -0.53 -7.27
CA ILE A 57 -35.87 -1.71 -7.60
C ILE A 57 -36.22 -1.75 -9.09
N ASP A 58 -36.57 -0.61 -9.70
CA ASP A 58 -36.89 -0.52 -11.13
C ASP A 58 -35.65 -0.75 -12.04
N ARG A 59 -34.46 -0.34 -11.57
CA ARG A 59 -33.17 -0.64 -12.23
C ARG A 59 -32.76 -2.11 -12.12
N ILE A 60 -33.10 -2.77 -11.02
CA ILE A 60 -32.87 -4.22 -10.85
C ILE A 60 -33.86 -5.02 -11.72
N ALA A 61 -35.12 -4.60 -11.80
CA ALA A 61 -36.15 -5.24 -12.62
C ALA A 61 -35.96 -5.05 -14.13
N SER A 62 -35.41 -3.90 -14.57
CA SER A 62 -35.10 -3.63 -15.98
C SER A 62 -33.76 -4.20 -16.47
N GLY A 63 -32.97 -4.82 -15.59
CA GLY A 63 -31.68 -5.43 -15.93
C GLY A 63 -30.57 -4.43 -16.26
N GLN A 64 -30.84 -3.13 -16.22
CA GLN A 64 -29.87 -2.07 -16.44
C GLN A 64 -29.22 -1.69 -15.11
N VAL A 65 -28.36 -2.59 -14.61
CA VAL A 65 -27.48 -2.29 -13.49
C VAL A 65 -26.48 -1.25 -14.00
N GLY A 66 -26.62 0.00 -13.57
CA GLY A 66 -25.65 1.05 -13.86
C GLY A 66 -24.22 0.64 -13.50
N THR A 67 -23.24 1.43 -13.93
CA THR A 67 -21.83 1.14 -13.61
C THR A 67 -21.62 0.98 -12.10
N LEU A 68 -20.60 0.21 -11.73
CA LEU A 68 -20.24 -0.03 -10.34
C LEU A 68 -20.17 1.29 -9.53
N LEU A 69 -19.73 2.39 -10.13
CA LEU A 69 -19.66 3.70 -9.48
C LEU A 69 -21.01 4.26 -9.02
N ASP A 70 -22.06 4.08 -9.84
CA ASP A 70 -23.41 4.61 -9.59
C ASP A 70 -24.10 3.91 -8.42
N ARG A 71 -23.76 2.63 -8.20
CA ARG A 71 -24.23 1.82 -7.05
C ARG A 71 -23.51 2.18 -5.75
N PHE A 72 -22.27 2.66 -5.84
CA PHE A 72 -21.47 3.00 -4.68
C PHE A 72 -21.63 4.48 -4.27
N SER A 73 -22.07 5.35 -5.18
CA SER A 73 -22.35 6.76 -4.88
C SER A 73 -23.36 6.95 -3.73
N ASN A 74 -24.30 6.02 -3.57
CA ASN A 74 -25.30 6.04 -2.48
C ASN A 74 -24.87 5.29 -1.21
N ARG A 75 -23.72 4.60 -1.22
CA ARG A 75 -23.16 3.86 -0.06
C ARG A 75 -22.08 4.66 0.66
N PHE A 76 -21.48 5.64 -0.01
CA PHE A 76 -20.70 6.66 0.66
C PHE A 76 -21.70 7.66 1.23
N GLY A 77 -21.62 7.89 2.55
CA GLY A 77 -22.58 8.70 3.30
C GLY A 77 -22.98 9.99 2.61
N SER A 78 -24.18 10.46 2.95
CA SER A 78 -24.77 11.69 2.41
C SER A 78 -23.75 12.83 2.37
N ASP A 79 -23.89 13.79 1.46
CA ASP A 79 -22.98 14.95 1.44
C ASP A 79 -22.90 15.65 2.81
N LEU A 80 -23.97 15.51 3.62
CA LEU A 80 -24.02 15.94 5.01
C LEU A 80 -23.07 15.15 5.93
N ASP A 81 -22.90 13.83 5.76
CA ASP A 81 -21.90 13.05 6.51
C ASP A 81 -20.46 13.45 6.13
N ARG A 82 -20.23 13.79 4.86
CA ARG A 82 -18.93 14.32 4.40
C ARG A 82 -18.64 15.68 5.03
N GLU A 83 -19.63 16.55 5.07
CA GLU A 83 -19.54 17.84 5.75
C GLU A 83 -19.35 17.68 7.26
N ILE A 84 -20.04 16.75 7.92
CA ILE A 84 -19.85 16.43 9.33
C ILE A 84 -18.44 15.95 9.61
N ILE A 85 -17.85 15.11 8.77
CA ILE A 85 -16.47 14.63 8.95
C ILE A 85 -15.48 15.79 8.83
N VAL A 86 -15.65 16.67 7.83
CA VAL A 86 -14.79 17.85 7.65
C VAL A 86 -14.94 18.81 8.83
N LEU A 87 -16.16 19.07 9.29
CA LEU A 87 -16.43 19.95 10.42
C LEU A 87 -15.89 19.37 11.73
N ARG A 88 -16.09 18.08 11.99
CA ARG A 88 -15.56 17.39 13.19
C ARG A 88 -14.04 17.33 13.17
N LYS A 89 -13.41 17.15 12.00
CA LYS A 89 -11.95 17.24 11.83
C LYS A 89 -11.43 18.66 12.12
N LYS A 90 -12.11 19.68 11.61
CA LYS A 90 -11.79 21.09 11.87
C LYS A 90 -11.97 21.47 13.34
N GLU A 91 -13.01 20.96 13.99
CA GLU A 91 -13.26 21.16 15.42
C GLU A 91 -12.17 20.50 16.28
N GLN A 92 -11.77 19.26 15.96
CA GLN A 92 -10.67 18.59 16.65
C GLN A 92 -9.34 19.33 16.48
N GLN A 93 -9.08 19.89 15.29
CA GLN A 93 -7.89 20.70 15.04
C GLN A 93 -7.92 22.01 15.84
N ALA A 94 -9.05 22.72 15.85
CA ALA A 94 -9.23 23.92 16.67
C ALA A 94 -9.11 23.64 18.18
N MET A 95 -9.59 22.49 18.67
CA MET A 95 -9.41 22.11 20.08
C MET A 95 -7.95 21.80 20.43
N ARG A 96 -7.16 21.26 19.49
CA ARG A 96 -5.72 21.06 19.65
C ARG A 96 -4.96 22.40 19.67
N GLU A 97 -5.37 23.35 18.84
CA GLU A 97 -4.81 24.71 18.82
C GLU A 97 -5.11 25.50 20.11
N VAL A 98 -6.21 25.17 20.80
CA VAL A 98 -6.64 25.81 22.06
C VAL A 98 -6.21 25.03 23.30
N ASN A 99 -5.31 24.04 23.16
CA ASN A 99 -4.75 23.34 24.31
C ASN A 99 -4.21 24.36 25.34
N PRO A 100 -4.73 24.40 26.58
CA PRO A 100 -4.31 25.38 27.56
C PRO A 100 -2.83 25.15 27.85
N THR A 101 -2.00 26.18 27.69
CA THR A 101 -0.57 26.11 27.97
C THR A 101 -0.38 25.69 29.43
N VAL A 102 0.03 24.45 29.65
CA VAL A 102 0.40 23.94 30.97
C VAL A 102 1.84 24.37 31.20
N GLU A 103 2.04 25.41 32.00
CA GLU A 103 3.37 25.75 32.53
C GLU A 103 3.81 24.62 33.48
N LEU A 104 4.62 23.71 32.93
CA LEU A 104 5.24 22.63 33.68
C LEU A 104 6.36 23.20 34.57
N ILE A 105 6.19 23.03 35.87
CA ILE A 105 7.25 23.18 36.85
C ILE A 105 8.33 22.14 36.52
N SER A 106 9.49 22.65 36.08
CA SER A 106 10.82 22.03 36.06
C SER A 106 10.90 20.53 36.38
N GLY A 107 11.17 19.71 35.36
CA GLY A 107 11.56 18.32 35.53
C GLY A 107 11.48 17.49 34.24
N GLY A 108 12.36 17.78 33.26
CA GLY A 108 12.56 16.96 32.06
C GLY A 108 12.04 17.60 30.77
N GLN A 109 12.86 18.43 30.13
CA GLN A 109 12.68 18.88 28.75
C GLN A 109 13.48 17.97 27.81
N SER A 110 13.02 17.88 26.55
CA SER A 110 13.76 17.51 25.31
C SER A 110 13.34 16.22 24.60
N GLU A 111 12.05 16.02 24.32
CA GLU A 111 11.67 15.03 23.28
C GLU A 111 10.57 15.57 22.34
N VAL A 112 9.62 16.38 22.82
CA VAL A 112 8.52 16.90 21.98
C VAL A 112 8.88 18.12 21.13
N ALA A 113 9.84 18.95 21.55
CA ALA A 113 10.32 20.06 20.72
C ALA A 113 11.20 19.55 19.56
N ASP A 114 11.94 18.47 19.81
CA ASP A 114 12.84 17.88 18.81
C ASP A 114 12.08 17.21 17.65
N ILE A 115 10.82 16.79 17.86
CA ILE A 115 10.01 16.12 16.83
C ILE A 115 9.37 17.14 15.86
N GLU A 116 8.86 18.28 16.34
CA GLU A 116 8.29 19.31 15.45
C GLU A 116 9.36 19.91 14.52
N ASP A 117 10.54 20.22 15.06
CA ASP A 117 11.67 20.71 14.26
C ASP A 117 12.16 19.66 13.24
N GLN A 118 12.17 18.36 13.58
CA GLN A 118 12.51 17.26 12.66
C GLN A 118 11.48 17.07 11.54
N MET A 119 10.21 17.35 11.79
CA MET A 119 9.16 17.27 10.76
C MET A 119 9.28 18.40 9.74
N ASP A 120 9.57 19.62 10.20
CA ASP A 120 9.84 20.76 9.30
C ASP A 120 11.08 20.50 8.42
N ASP A 121 12.15 19.95 9.00
CA ASP A 121 13.35 19.54 8.25
C ASP A 121 13.06 18.45 7.20
N ALA A 122 12.17 17.50 7.51
CA ALA A 122 11.76 16.46 6.57
C ALA A 122 10.92 17.03 5.41
N GLU A 123 10.06 18.02 5.67
CA GLU A 123 9.30 18.71 4.62
C GLU A 123 10.20 19.52 3.68
N ASP A 124 11.21 20.21 4.21
CA ASP A 124 12.21 20.93 3.42
C ASP A 124 13.07 19.97 2.58
N LEU A 125 13.48 18.83 3.16
CA LEU A 125 14.20 17.78 2.44
C LEU A 125 13.35 17.21 1.29
N LYS A 126 12.06 16.94 1.54
CA LYS A 126 11.12 16.50 0.51
C LYS A 126 11.02 17.53 -0.63
N ALA A 127 10.93 18.82 -0.32
CA ALA A 127 10.87 19.88 -1.32
C ALA A 127 12.14 19.93 -2.18
N ALA A 128 13.32 19.82 -1.56
CA ALA A 128 14.60 19.77 -2.26
C ALA A 128 14.71 18.57 -3.22
N ILE A 129 14.27 17.38 -2.77
CA ILE A 129 14.25 16.16 -3.59
C ILE A 129 13.26 16.32 -4.76
N GLU A 130 12.07 16.88 -4.53
CA GLU A 130 11.09 17.13 -5.59
C GLU A 130 11.60 18.10 -6.67
N ASP A 131 12.32 19.15 -6.26
CA ASP A 131 12.95 20.09 -7.17
C ASP A 131 14.14 19.47 -7.93
N ALA A 132 14.84 18.48 -7.36
CA ALA A 132 15.84 17.69 -8.06
C ALA A 132 15.21 16.68 -9.07
N ILE A 133 14.08 16.06 -8.74
CA ILE A 133 13.35 15.12 -9.61
C ILE A 133 12.80 15.82 -10.85
N ARG A 134 12.23 17.02 -10.71
CA ARG A 134 11.54 17.76 -11.80
C ARG A 134 12.40 17.95 -13.07
N PRO A 135 13.65 18.44 -13.01
CA PRO A 135 14.50 18.56 -14.19
C PRO A 135 14.97 17.22 -14.74
N LEU A 136 15.21 16.21 -13.89
CA LEU A 136 15.61 14.88 -14.34
C LEU A 136 14.48 14.20 -15.12
N LYS A 137 13.25 14.26 -14.61
CA LYS A 137 12.06 13.76 -15.30
C LYS A 137 11.87 14.44 -16.66
N LYS A 138 12.00 15.77 -16.70
CA LYS A 138 11.92 16.52 -17.97
C LYS A 138 13.00 16.12 -18.97
N ARG A 139 14.23 15.89 -18.52
CA ARG A 139 15.34 15.41 -19.37
C ARG A 139 15.10 13.98 -19.84
N PHE A 140 14.60 13.11 -18.97
CA PHE A 140 14.21 11.74 -19.29
C PHE A 140 13.11 11.69 -20.36
N ASP A 141 12.05 12.49 -20.21
CA ASP A 141 10.95 12.56 -21.19
C ASP A 141 11.43 13.10 -22.55
N ARG A 142 12.34 14.08 -22.54
CA ARG A 142 12.98 14.58 -23.76
C ARG A 142 13.86 13.51 -24.42
N ALA A 143 14.70 12.82 -23.65
CA ALA A 143 15.53 11.73 -24.16
C ALA A 143 14.69 10.57 -24.72
N LYS A 144 13.55 10.26 -24.09
CA LYS A 144 12.57 9.27 -24.58
C LYS A 144 11.93 9.70 -25.90
N LYS A 145 11.64 11.00 -26.07
CA LYS A 145 11.13 11.56 -27.32
C LYS A 145 12.18 11.57 -28.43
N GLU A 146 13.43 11.86 -28.08
CA GLU A 146 14.58 11.92 -28.99
C GLU A 146 15.17 10.53 -29.27
N ARG A 147 14.69 9.47 -28.59
CA ARG A 147 15.19 8.09 -28.64
C ARG A 147 16.67 7.96 -28.29
N ASP A 148 17.16 8.84 -27.43
CA ASP A 148 18.53 8.81 -26.93
C ASP A 148 18.65 7.78 -25.79
N THR A 149 18.98 6.55 -26.15
CA THR A 149 19.09 5.41 -25.22
C THR A 149 20.22 5.59 -24.21
N SER A 150 21.29 6.29 -24.58
CA SER A 150 22.44 6.57 -23.71
C SER A 150 22.08 7.53 -22.59
N LEU A 151 21.37 8.62 -22.91
CA LEU A 151 20.88 9.55 -21.89
C LEU A 151 19.82 8.93 -21.00
N ILE A 152 18.95 8.08 -21.54
CA ILE A 152 17.95 7.33 -20.76
C ILE A 152 18.66 6.41 -19.75
N ARG A 153 19.65 5.63 -20.19
CA ARG A 153 20.40 4.72 -19.32
C ARG A 153 21.13 5.46 -18.19
N LYS A 154 21.63 6.68 -18.44
CA LYS A 154 22.30 7.51 -17.42
C LYS A 154 21.32 8.19 -16.45
N ILE A 155 20.16 8.65 -16.93
CA ILE A 155 19.20 9.40 -16.10
C ILE A 155 18.28 8.47 -15.30
N GLN A 156 17.93 7.31 -15.85
CA GLN A 156 17.00 6.36 -15.25
C GLN A 156 17.38 5.91 -13.83
N PRO A 157 18.61 5.45 -13.52
CA PRO A 157 18.97 5.04 -12.16
C PRO A 157 18.92 6.22 -11.20
N ARG A 158 19.44 7.39 -11.60
CA ARG A 158 19.43 8.60 -10.77
C ARG A 158 18.02 9.12 -10.47
N LEU A 159 17.10 9.00 -11.43
CA LEU A 159 15.70 9.36 -11.24
C LEU A 159 14.98 8.36 -10.31
N LYS A 160 15.29 7.07 -10.41
CA LYS A 160 14.73 6.05 -9.50
C LYS A 160 15.19 6.28 -8.06
N ALA A 161 16.50 6.49 -7.84
CA ALA A 161 17.06 6.77 -6.52
C ALA A 161 16.38 7.96 -5.84
N LEU A 162 16.29 9.12 -6.53
CA LEU A 162 15.62 10.30 -5.97
C LEU A 162 14.12 10.07 -5.69
N VAL A 163 13.43 9.26 -6.50
CA VAL A 163 12.01 8.94 -6.27
C VAL A 163 11.83 8.02 -5.06
N GLU A 164 12.78 7.12 -4.83
CA GLU A 164 12.83 6.26 -3.65
C GLU A 164 13.16 7.08 -2.39
N GLU A 165 14.13 7.98 -2.44
CA GLU A 165 14.40 8.95 -1.36
C GLU A 165 13.15 9.77 -1.03
N ARG A 166 12.46 10.29 -2.05
CA ARG A 166 11.18 11.01 -1.85
C ARG A 166 10.15 10.15 -1.13
N LYS A 167 10.06 8.86 -1.49
CA LYS A 167 9.11 7.92 -0.89
C LYS A 167 9.43 7.71 0.58
N ILE A 168 10.70 7.50 0.92
CA ILE A 168 11.17 7.34 2.29
C ILE A 168 10.83 8.57 3.13
N VAL A 169 11.10 9.78 2.63
CA VAL A 169 10.77 11.03 3.34
C VAL A 169 9.26 11.22 3.51
N ILE A 170 8.44 10.79 2.56
CA ILE A 170 6.97 10.80 2.72
C ILE A 170 6.53 9.84 3.83
N GLU A 171 7.10 8.64 3.90
CA GLU A 171 6.81 7.67 4.97
C GLU A 171 7.18 8.23 6.37
N VAL A 172 8.19 9.10 6.47
CA VAL A 172 8.49 9.87 7.71
C VAL A 172 7.40 10.86 8.05
N ILE A 173 7.04 11.70 7.09
CA ILE A 173 6.07 12.78 7.29
C ILE A 173 4.70 12.21 7.64
N ASP A 174 4.33 11.06 7.04
CA ASP A 174 3.08 10.36 7.33
C ASP A 174 3.12 9.59 8.68
N GLY A 175 4.28 9.54 9.34
CA GLY A 175 4.48 8.86 10.62
C GLY A 175 4.43 7.33 10.52
N GLU A 176 4.65 6.79 9.33
CA GLU A 176 4.68 5.35 9.05
C GLU A 176 6.08 4.75 9.27
N ARG A 177 7.12 5.59 9.28
CA ARG A 177 8.50 5.26 9.66
C ARG A 177 9.05 6.26 10.65
N ASP A 178 9.76 5.75 11.66
CA ASP A 178 10.53 6.60 12.58
C ASP A 178 11.78 7.14 11.87
N PHE A 179 12.14 8.40 12.14
CA PHE A 179 13.31 9.07 11.54
C PHE A 179 14.64 8.31 11.78
N VAL A 180 14.71 7.58 12.90
CA VAL A 180 15.87 6.75 13.30
C VAL A 180 16.03 5.50 12.43
N ASP A 181 14.92 4.91 11.98
CA ASP A 181 14.97 3.72 11.12
C ASP A 181 15.51 4.06 9.71
N ILE A 182 15.45 5.33 9.32
CA ILE A 182 15.87 5.80 7.99
C ILE A 182 17.35 6.09 7.92
N THR A 183 17.94 6.67 8.97
CA THR A 183 19.40 6.83 9.02
C THR A 183 20.11 5.48 8.99
N SER A 184 19.53 4.45 9.64
CA SER A 184 20.03 3.07 9.54
C SER A 184 19.82 2.47 8.15
N LEU A 185 18.67 2.71 7.51
CA LEU A 185 18.36 2.15 6.18
C LEU A 185 19.15 2.84 5.07
N ILE A 186 19.42 4.13 5.18
CA ILE A 186 20.29 4.90 4.26
C ILE A 186 21.73 4.37 4.35
N ASP A 187 22.25 4.09 5.56
CA ASP A 187 23.59 3.51 5.73
C ASP A 187 23.67 2.08 5.16
N GLU A 188 22.61 1.28 5.32
CA GLU A 188 22.49 -0.07 4.77
C GLU A 188 22.37 -0.09 3.22
N TYR A 189 21.69 0.89 2.62
CA TYR A 189 21.49 0.98 1.16
C TYR A 189 22.58 1.78 0.43
N LEU A 190 23.36 2.61 1.12
CA LEU A 190 24.32 3.55 0.54
C LEU A 190 25.79 3.34 0.99
N GLY A 191 26.04 2.38 1.90
CA GLY A 191 27.36 2.07 2.47
C GLY A 191 28.43 1.49 1.51
N GLU A 192 28.09 1.27 0.24
CA GLU A 192 29.06 0.96 -0.82
C GLU A 192 29.07 2.02 -1.93
N ILE A 193 29.25 3.29 -1.57
CA ILE A 193 29.79 4.28 -2.49
C ILE A 193 31.29 4.42 -2.16
N PRO A 194 32.21 3.92 -3.00
CA PRO A 194 33.64 4.18 -2.85
C PRO A 194 33.86 5.70 -2.74
N PRO A 195 34.74 6.16 -1.84
CA PRO A 195 34.95 7.58 -1.65
C PRO A 195 35.34 8.21 -2.99
N GLU A 196 34.69 9.33 -3.31
CA GLU A 196 35.15 10.21 -4.38
C GLU A 196 36.60 10.57 -4.07
N ASP A 197 37.53 10.12 -4.92
CA ASP A 197 38.88 10.65 -4.92
C ASP A 197 38.76 12.14 -5.26
N GLU A 198 38.87 12.98 -4.23
CA GLU A 198 39.27 14.36 -4.34
C GLU A 198 40.65 14.38 -5.00
N ASP A 199 40.71 14.68 -6.30
CA ASP A 199 41.79 15.48 -6.89
C ASP A 199 41.32 16.05 -8.24
N GLU A 200 41.12 17.37 -8.22
CA GLU A 200 41.12 18.21 -9.42
C GLU A 200 42.44 17.98 -10.17
N ASP A 201 42.41 17.63 -11.46
CA ASP A 201 43.25 18.34 -12.44
C ASP A 201 42.93 18.02 -13.90
N GLU A 202 42.98 19.11 -14.65
CA GLU A 202 42.80 19.32 -16.06
C GLU A 202 43.67 18.38 -16.95
N HIS A 203 43.05 17.44 -17.67
CA HIS A 203 43.70 16.85 -18.86
C HIS A 203 42.74 16.70 -20.05
N VAL A 204 42.88 17.70 -20.93
CA VAL A 204 42.58 17.71 -22.36
C VAL A 204 43.25 16.50 -23.05
N MET A 205 42.73 16.14 -24.24
CA MET A 205 43.28 15.22 -25.27
C MET A 205 42.65 13.82 -25.21
N GLU A 206 42.37 13.11 -26.29
CA GLU A 206 42.41 13.32 -27.74
C GLU A 206 41.75 12.05 -28.33
N ASP A 207 41.23 12.19 -29.54
CA ASP A 207 40.74 11.12 -30.41
C ASP A 207 41.62 9.85 -30.40
N VAL A 208 41.03 8.70 -30.05
CA VAL A 208 41.48 7.43 -30.63
C VAL A 208 40.29 6.48 -30.84
N SER A 209 40.04 6.23 -32.12
CA SER A 209 39.21 5.15 -32.63
C SER A 209 39.91 3.78 -32.44
N GLU A 210 39.18 2.76 -32.00
CA GLU A 210 39.05 1.41 -32.61
C GLU A 210 38.26 0.43 -31.67
N GLU A 211 37.42 -0.39 -32.31
CA GLU A 211 36.41 -1.36 -31.84
C GLU A 211 36.89 -2.55 -30.96
N PRO A 212 36.04 -3.55 -30.60
CA PRO A 212 34.62 -3.53 -30.19
C PRO A 212 34.44 -4.30 -28.85
N ALA A 213 33.80 -3.70 -27.84
CA ALA A 213 33.33 -4.43 -26.67
C ALA A 213 31.84 -4.74 -26.80
N SER A 214 31.55 -5.82 -27.53
CA SER A 214 30.30 -6.56 -27.44
C SER A 214 30.32 -7.37 -26.13
N ALA A 215 29.68 -6.87 -25.07
CA ALA A 215 29.12 -7.69 -23.99
C ALA A 215 28.39 -6.79 -22.96
N GLY A 216 27.15 -7.15 -22.62
CA GLY A 216 26.59 -6.83 -21.31
C GLY A 216 25.32 -5.98 -21.26
N GLU A 217 24.50 -5.90 -22.31
CA GLU A 217 23.20 -5.22 -22.23
C GLU A 217 22.04 -6.11 -21.75
N ASP A 218 22.27 -7.40 -21.44
CA ASP A 218 21.19 -8.36 -21.13
C ASP A 218 21.27 -9.03 -19.74
N ASP A 219 22.28 -8.72 -18.91
CA ASP A 219 22.54 -9.48 -17.68
C ASP A 219 21.40 -9.36 -16.65
N SER A 220 20.83 -8.16 -16.50
CA SER A 220 19.63 -7.96 -15.66
C SER A 220 18.40 -8.70 -16.19
N GLY A 221 18.35 -8.95 -17.51
CA GLY A 221 17.27 -9.70 -18.12
C GLY A 221 17.31 -11.19 -17.78
N ASP A 222 18.52 -11.73 -17.83
CA ASP A 222 18.86 -13.11 -17.57
C ASP A 222 18.81 -13.46 -16.09
N GLU A 223 19.25 -12.55 -15.21
CA GLU A 223 19.12 -12.71 -13.75
C GLU A 223 17.67 -12.77 -13.30
N ASP A 224 16.81 -11.88 -13.81
CA ASP A 224 15.38 -11.90 -13.52
C ASP A 224 14.75 -13.23 -13.99
N PHE A 225 15.15 -13.73 -15.17
CA PHE A 225 14.59 -14.99 -15.70
C PHE A 225 15.08 -16.21 -14.92
N ARG A 226 16.35 -16.25 -14.51
CA ARG A 226 16.90 -17.27 -13.60
C ARG A 226 16.14 -17.33 -12.28
N ALA A 227 15.94 -16.17 -11.65
CA ALA A 227 15.18 -16.10 -10.40
C ALA A 227 13.73 -16.59 -10.59
N PHE A 228 13.13 -16.32 -11.76
CA PHE A 228 11.79 -16.81 -12.08
C PHE A 228 11.74 -18.31 -12.34
N THR A 229 12.76 -18.91 -12.96
CA THR A 229 12.81 -20.37 -13.12
C THR A 229 12.91 -21.09 -11.79
N ASP A 230 13.64 -20.52 -10.82
CA ASP A 230 13.72 -21.06 -9.46
C ASP A 230 12.38 -20.92 -8.73
N LEU A 231 11.75 -19.75 -8.83
CA LEU A 231 10.41 -19.51 -8.29
C LEU A 231 9.39 -20.47 -8.89
N ALA A 232 9.40 -20.68 -10.21
CA ALA A 232 8.50 -21.60 -10.89
C ALA A 232 8.68 -23.06 -10.40
N ASN A 233 9.92 -23.49 -10.19
CA ASN A 233 10.22 -24.81 -9.61
C ASN A 233 9.68 -24.96 -8.18
N GLU A 234 9.85 -23.92 -7.35
CA GLU A 234 9.29 -23.90 -5.99
C GLU A 234 7.76 -23.95 -6.00
N LEU A 235 7.11 -23.13 -6.84
CA LEU A 235 5.65 -23.08 -6.96
C LEU A 235 5.06 -24.40 -7.45
N LEU A 236 5.70 -25.04 -8.44
CA LEU A 236 5.32 -26.39 -8.90
C LEU A 236 5.52 -27.44 -7.81
N GLY A 237 6.56 -27.31 -6.98
CA GLY A 237 6.80 -28.17 -5.82
C GLY A 237 5.76 -28.02 -4.70
N LEU A 238 5.07 -26.89 -4.64
CA LEU A 238 3.97 -26.63 -3.71
C LEU A 238 2.60 -27.10 -4.24
N MET A 239 2.52 -27.51 -5.51
CA MET A 239 1.29 -28.08 -6.08
C MET A 239 0.97 -29.45 -5.44
N PRO A 240 -0.30 -29.89 -5.44
CA PRO A 240 -0.68 -31.21 -4.90
C PRO A 240 0.07 -32.37 -5.59
N GLU A 241 0.34 -33.46 -4.88
CA GLU A 241 1.09 -34.61 -5.41
C GLU A 241 0.47 -35.20 -6.70
N ASP A 242 -0.85 -35.16 -6.82
CA ASP A 242 -1.55 -35.67 -8.00
C ASP A 242 -1.20 -34.85 -9.24
N PHE A 243 -1.13 -33.53 -9.10
CA PHE A 243 -0.67 -32.63 -10.14
C PHE A 243 0.81 -32.86 -10.47
N GLN A 244 1.68 -32.96 -9.45
CA GLN A 244 3.11 -33.19 -9.68
C GLN A 244 3.37 -34.48 -10.46
N LYS A 245 2.65 -35.57 -10.15
CA LYS A 245 2.75 -36.85 -10.86
C LYS A 245 2.30 -36.73 -12.31
N GLU A 246 1.23 -35.98 -12.57
CA GLU A 246 0.74 -35.71 -13.92
C GLU A 246 1.72 -34.84 -14.71
N PHE A 247 2.24 -33.78 -14.10
CA PHE A 247 3.23 -32.90 -14.71
C PHE A 247 4.53 -33.62 -15.07
N ILE A 248 5.09 -34.43 -14.16
CA ILE A 248 6.31 -35.22 -14.40
C ILE A 248 6.09 -36.29 -15.48
N SER A 249 4.87 -36.77 -15.65
CA SER A 249 4.51 -37.72 -16.71
C SER A 249 4.11 -37.04 -18.03
N GLY A 250 3.90 -35.72 -17.99
CA GLY A 250 3.43 -34.92 -19.10
C GLY A 250 4.54 -34.51 -20.06
N PRO A 251 4.19 -34.04 -21.27
CA PRO A 251 5.17 -33.57 -22.26
C PRO A 251 5.88 -32.27 -21.85
N ASP A 252 5.28 -31.51 -20.92
CA ASP A 252 5.77 -30.19 -20.51
C ASP A 252 7.04 -30.27 -19.63
N ILE A 253 7.30 -31.43 -19.00
CA ILE A 253 8.49 -31.63 -18.14
C ILE A 253 9.81 -31.60 -18.92
N GLU A 254 9.81 -32.06 -20.18
CA GLU A 254 11.01 -32.08 -21.02
C GLU A 254 11.41 -30.64 -21.39
N PHE A 255 10.43 -29.82 -21.72
CA PHE A 255 10.62 -28.40 -22.00
C PHE A 255 11.02 -27.64 -20.74
N PHE A 256 10.33 -27.87 -19.62
CA PHE A 256 10.69 -27.31 -18.32
C PHE A 256 12.13 -27.63 -17.94
N SER A 257 12.54 -28.89 -18.06
CA SER A 257 13.91 -29.32 -17.72
C SER A 257 14.95 -28.68 -18.62
N THR A 258 14.65 -28.51 -19.91
CA THR A 258 15.58 -27.88 -20.86
C THR A 258 15.83 -26.41 -20.50
N VAL A 259 14.76 -25.66 -20.23
CA VAL A 259 14.84 -24.24 -19.85
C VAL A 259 15.42 -24.07 -18.45
N PHE A 260 15.13 -24.98 -17.52
CA PHE A 260 15.62 -24.94 -16.14
C PHE A 260 17.14 -25.21 -16.03
N ASN A 261 17.70 -26.08 -16.87
CA ASN A 261 19.14 -26.37 -16.83
C ASN A 261 20.00 -25.22 -17.38
N ASP A 262 19.49 -24.46 -18.35
CA ASP A 262 20.21 -23.32 -18.91
C ASP A 262 19.29 -22.11 -19.20
N PRO A 263 18.79 -21.44 -18.15
CA PRO A 263 17.87 -20.30 -18.29
C PRO A 263 18.51 -19.10 -19.00
N ALA A 264 19.84 -18.96 -18.96
CA ALA A 264 20.54 -17.85 -19.60
C ALA A 264 20.78 -18.08 -21.10
N ALA A 265 21.11 -19.31 -21.53
CA ALA A 265 21.26 -19.61 -22.95
C ALA A 265 19.91 -19.83 -23.68
N THR A 266 18.80 -19.86 -22.95
CA THR A 266 17.46 -20.04 -23.51
C THR A 266 17.04 -18.82 -24.34
N SER A 267 16.52 -19.07 -25.55
CA SER A 267 16.06 -18.02 -26.47
C SER A 267 14.83 -17.27 -25.94
N GLU A 268 14.65 -16.00 -26.30
CA GLU A 268 13.50 -15.19 -25.85
C GLU A 268 12.14 -15.82 -26.22
N ASP A 269 12.05 -16.50 -27.36
CA ASP A 269 10.84 -17.23 -27.77
C ASP A 269 10.54 -18.42 -26.85
N ASP A 270 11.56 -19.16 -26.43
CA ASP A 270 11.42 -20.26 -25.48
C ASP A 270 11.12 -19.74 -24.06
N ARG A 271 11.70 -18.59 -23.66
CA ARG A 271 11.38 -17.93 -22.38
C ARG A 271 9.90 -17.53 -22.30
N ARG A 272 9.34 -17.00 -23.40
CA ARG A 272 7.89 -16.73 -23.51
C ARG A 272 7.07 -18.02 -23.40
N GLY A 273 7.46 -19.06 -24.13
CA GLY A 273 6.81 -20.37 -24.04
C GLY A 273 6.82 -20.94 -22.61
N PHE A 274 7.92 -20.76 -21.88
CA PHE A 274 8.05 -21.18 -20.49
C PHE A 274 7.09 -20.41 -19.58
N VAL A 275 7.03 -19.09 -19.70
CA VAL A 275 6.10 -18.26 -18.91
C VAL A 275 4.64 -18.62 -19.19
N GLU A 276 4.27 -18.88 -20.45
CA GLU A 276 2.91 -19.31 -20.82
C GLU A 276 2.59 -20.70 -20.24
N MET A 277 3.52 -21.64 -20.32
CA MET A 277 3.39 -22.97 -19.71
C MET A 277 3.17 -22.86 -18.20
N ILE A 278 4.02 -22.12 -17.48
CA ILE A 278 3.88 -21.94 -16.03
C ILE A 278 2.55 -21.28 -15.69
N ASN A 279 2.09 -20.26 -16.44
CA ASN A 279 0.79 -19.64 -16.21
C ASN A 279 -0.37 -20.62 -16.43
N ARG A 280 -0.28 -21.54 -17.40
CA ARG A 280 -1.28 -22.58 -17.62
C ARG A 280 -1.33 -23.57 -16.47
N GLU A 281 -0.17 -24.05 -16.06
CA GLU A 281 -0.02 -25.05 -14.99
C GLU A 281 -0.43 -24.48 -13.62
N LEU A 282 -0.14 -23.21 -13.35
CA LEU A 282 -0.53 -22.53 -12.11
C LEU A 282 -1.96 -21.95 -12.15
N GLY A 283 -2.71 -22.15 -13.25
CA GLY A 283 -4.06 -21.59 -13.42
C GLY A 283 -5.10 -22.13 -12.42
N SER A 284 -4.84 -23.30 -11.82
CA SER A 284 -5.67 -23.92 -10.78
C SER A 284 -4.91 -24.13 -9.47
N ALA A 285 -3.90 -23.30 -9.23
CA ALA A 285 -3.04 -23.44 -8.07
C ALA A 285 -3.82 -23.22 -6.74
N PRO A 286 -3.53 -24.02 -5.70
CA PRO A 286 -4.14 -23.85 -4.37
C PRO A 286 -3.62 -22.60 -3.66
N ASP A 287 -4.34 -22.15 -2.62
CA ASP A 287 -4.05 -20.92 -1.87
C ASP A 287 -2.57 -20.83 -1.39
N ALA A 288 -1.99 -21.96 -0.96
CA ALA A 288 -0.60 -22.03 -0.52
C ALA A 288 0.42 -21.62 -1.61
N VAL A 289 0.14 -21.95 -2.88
CA VAL A 289 0.98 -21.56 -4.02
C VAL A 289 0.78 -20.08 -4.34
N THR A 290 -0.45 -19.58 -4.24
CA THR A 290 -0.74 -18.16 -4.45
C THR A 290 -0.11 -17.29 -3.36
N ASP A 291 -0.10 -17.73 -2.10
CA ASP A 291 0.52 -17.02 -0.99
C ASP A 291 2.05 -16.90 -1.19
N ARG A 292 2.69 -17.95 -1.69
CA ARG A 292 4.11 -17.90 -2.05
C ARG A 292 4.37 -16.96 -3.22
N LEU A 293 3.55 -17.04 -4.27
CA LEU A 293 3.66 -16.16 -5.44
C LEU A 293 3.48 -14.68 -5.08
N VAL A 294 2.65 -14.35 -4.08
CA VAL A 294 2.43 -12.97 -3.63
C VAL A 294 3.72 -12.33 -3.07
N GLN A 295 4.59 -13.12 -2.45
CA GLN A 295 5.87 -12.62 -1.91
C GLN A 295 6.80 -12.12 -3.03
N ASP A 296 6.88 -12.86 -4.15
CA ASP A 296 7.73 -12.52 -5.30
C ASP A 296 6.91 -12.02 -6.50
N ILE A 297 5.75 -11.40 -6.24
CA ILE A 297 4.82 -11.00 -7.30
C ILE A 297 5.40 -9.96 -8.25
N GLU A 298 6.33 -9.13 -7.76
CA GLU A 298 7.01 -8.12 -8.58
C GLU A 298 7.98 -8.76 -9.58
N LEU A 299 8.62 -9.88 -9.22
CA LEU A 299 9.42 -10.67 -10.17
C LEU A 299 8.53 -11.26 -11.25
N ALA A 300 7.43 -11.93 -10.86
CA ALA A 300 6.48 -12.51 -11.79
C ALA A 300 5.85 -11.45 -12.71
N LYS A 301 5.53 -10.26 -12.20
CA LYS A 301 5.04 -9.12 -13.00
C LYS A 301 6.08 -8.63 -14.01
N ARG A 302 7.34 -8.45 -13.60
CA ARG A 302 8.43 -8.02 -14.50
C ARG A 302 8.64 -9.02 -15.64
N ILE A 303 8.65 -10.31 -15.32
CA ILE A 303 8.76 -11.40 -16.29
C ILE A 303 7.55 -11.45 -17.23
N LYS A 304 6.34 -11.30 -16.70
CA LYS A 304 5.12 -11.23 -17.51
C LYS A 304 5.09 -10.02 -18.44
N ILE A 305 5.63 -8.88 -18.04
CA ILE A 305 5.71 -7.70 -18.92
C ILE A 305 6.72 -7.93 -20.06
N ARG A 306 7.80 -8.65 -19.79
CA ARG A 306 8.87 -8.89 -20.77
C ARG A 306 8.54 -10.05 -21.73
N TYR A 307 7.92 -11.11 -21.21
CA TYR A 307 7.75 -12.39 -21.92
C TYR A 307 6.30 -12.90 -21.94
N GLY A 308 5.31 -12.14 -21.48
CA GLY A 308 3.89 -12.55 -21.43
C GLY A 308 2.97 -11.84 -22.40
#